data_AF-Q0WNE6-F1
#
_entry.id   AF-Q0WNE6-F1
#
_cell.length_a   1.000
_cell.length_b   1.000
_cell.length_c   1.000
_cell.angle_alpha   90.00
_cell.angle_beta   90.00
_cell.angle_gamma   90.00
#
_symmetry.space_group_name_H-M   'P 1'
#
loop_
_entity.id
_entity.type
_entity.pdbx_description
1 polymer ?
#
loop_
_entity_poly.entity_id
_entity_poly.type
_entity_poly.pdbx_seq_one_letter_code
_entity_poly.pdbx_strand_id
1 'polypeptide(L)'
;MVHVSIEKGDLSTLGVDFFEKFDVVVIGYSSRATKKAVNEKCRNLAKDVAFYTVDCRGSCGEIFVDLQNYKYTKKKLDETVECELTFPSFEEAVSVPWKPMPRRTAKLYFAMRVIELFEETEGRKPGECSLSDLPRVLKLKKELCEGNSVSENHIPDILLERLVSNNTEFPPACAIIGGILGQEVIKVISGKGEPLKNFFYFDAEDGKGVIEDLSHKL
;
A
#
# COMPACT_ATOMS: atom_id res chain seq x y z
N MET A 1 5.04 -29.93 -2.81
CA MET A 1 5.65 -29.40 -4.06
C MET A 1 4.85 -28.16 -4.43
N VAL A 2 5.49 -27.00 -4.63
CA VAL A 2 4.80 -25.75 -4.97
C VAL A 2 4.69 -25.67 -6.49
N HIS A 3 3.48 -25.45 -7.02
CA HIS A 3 3.27 -25.24 -8.45
C HIS A 3 3.47 -23.75 -8.77
N VAL A 4 4.41 -23.45 -9.67
CA VAL A 4 4.71 -22.10 -10.12
C VAL A 4 4.36 -21.98 -11.59
N SER A 5 3.55 -20.99 -11.94
CA SER A 5 3.13 -20.70 -13.31
C SER A 5 3.36 -19.23 -13.64
N ILE A 6 3.38 -18.90 -14.93
CA ILE A 6 3.61 -17.54 -15.43
C ILE A 6 2.47 -17.21 -16.39
N GLU A 7 1.80 -16.09 -16.13
CA GLU A 7 0.83 -15.49 -17.04
C GLU A 7 1.43 -14.18 -17.58
N LYS A 8 1.35 -13.97 -18.90
CA LYS A 8 1.81 -12.72 -19.53
C LYS A 8 0.60 -11.91 -19.93
N GLY A 9 0.59 -10.63 -19.57
CA GLY A 9 -0.47 -9.72 -19.95
C GLY A 9 -0.48 -8.47 -19.07
N ASP A 10 -1.45 -7.61 -19.32
CA ASP A 10 -1.71 -6.46 -18.47
C ASP A 10 -2.81 -6.81 -17.45
N LEU A 11 -2.50 -6.64 -16.15
CA LEU A 11 -3.43 -6.84 -15.05
C LEU A 11 -4.75 -6.09 -15.23
N SER A 12 -4.72 -4.91 -15.90
CA SER A 12 -5.92 -4.12 -16.17
C SER A 12 -6.94 -4.87 -17.03
N THR A 13 -6.47 -5.74 -17.92
CA THR A 13 -7.28 -6.49 -18.90
C THR A 13 -7.86 -7.79 -18.37
N LEU A 14 -7.37 -8.29 -17.22
CA LEU A 14 -7.82 -9.56 -16.65
C LEU A 14 -9.20 -9.42 -16.01
N GLY A 15 -10.11 -10.36 -16.31
CA GLY A 15 -11.45 -10.42 -15.73
C GLY A 15 -11.47 -10.96 -14.29
N VAL A 16 -12.63 -10.85 -13.62
CA VAL A 16 -12.83 -11.36 -12.26
C VAL A 16 -12.56 -12.87 -12.15
N ASP A 17 -12.93 -13.65 -13.17
CA ASP A 17 -12.69 -15.11 -13.26
C ASP A 17 -11.21 -15.49 -13.14
N PHE A 18 -10.29 -14.58 -13.49
CA PHE A 18 -8.86 -14.82 -13.29
C PHE A 18 -8.50 -14.76 -11.80
N PHE A 19 -8.95 -13.72 -11.10
CA PHE A 19 -8.64 -13.48 -9.70
C PHE A 19 -9.35 -14.47 -8.77
N GLU A 20 -10.51 -15.00 -9.18
CA GLU A 20 -11.23 -16.05 -8.45
C GLU A 20 -10.43 -17.35 -8.28
N LYS A 21 -9.36 -17.55 -9.05
CA LYS A 21 -8.49 -18.74 -8.93
C LYS A 21 -7.55 -18.68 -7.73
N PHE A 22 -7.38 -17.51 -7.09
CA PHE A 22 -6.40 -17.29 -6.04
C PHE A 22 -7.06 -16.98 -4.71
N ASP A 23 -6.43 -17.37 -3.60
CA ASP A 23 -6.89 -16.99 -2.26
C ASP A 23 -6.27 -15.66 -1.80
N VAL A 24 -5.09 -15.34 -2.37
CA VAL A 24 -4.36 -14.09 -2.10
C VAL A 24 -3.86 -13.51 -3.42
N VAL A 25 -4.10 -12.22 -3.63
CA VAL A 25 -3.61 -11.43 -4.75
C VAL A 25 -2.67 -10.36 -4.21
N VAL A 26 -1.42 -10.40 -4.66
CA VAL A 26 -0.39 -9.40 -4.33
C VAL A 26 0.01 -8.69 -5.62
N ILE A 27 -0.10 -7.37 -5.65
CA ILE A 27 0.34 -6.57 -6.80
C ILE A 27 1.43 -5.57 -6.38
N GLY A 28 2.40 -5.35 -7.26
CA GLY A 28 3.41 -4.31 -7.12
C GLY A 28 3.70 -3.65 -8.45
N TYR A 29 4.49 -2.56 -8.45
CA TYR A 29 4.87 -1.81 -9.66
C TYR A 29 3.68 -1.45 -10.56
N SER A 30 2.54 -1.14 -9.96
CA SER A 30 1.28 -0.94 -10.66
C SER A 30 0.76 0.47 -10.43
N SER A 31 0.09 1.04 -11.43
CA SER A 31 -0.48 2.38 -11.31
C SER A 31 -1.55 2.41 -10.21
N ARG A 32 -1.79 3.60 -9.64
CA ARG A 32 -2.88 3.81 -8.67
C ARG A 32 -4.23 3.32 -9.21
N ALA A 33 -4.52 3.60 -10.48
CA ALA A 33 -5.74 3.14 -11.15
C ALA A 33 -5.81 1.60 -11.25
N THR A 34 -4.70 0.94 -11.60
CA THR A 34 -4.62 -0.53 -11.62
C THR A 34 -4.85 -1.12 -10.22
N LYS A 35 -4.24 -0.54 -9.19
CA LYS A 35 -4.43 -0.99 -7.80
C LYS A 35 -5.89 -0.92 -7.36
N LYS A 36 -6.56 0.20 -7.64
CA LYS A 36 -8.00 0.37 -7.38
C LYS A 36 -8.84 -0.68 -8.13
N ALA A 37 -8.62 -0.82 -9.44
CA ALA A 37 -9.40 -1.71 -10.28
C ALA A 37 -9.24 -3.19 -9.87
N VAL A 38 -8.03 -3.65 -9.53
CA VAL A 38 -7.82 -5.03 -9.09
C VAL A 38 -8.40 -5.27 -7.70
N ASN A 39 -8.25 -4.31 -6.77
CA ASN A 39 -8.86 -4.41 -5.44
C ASN A 39 -10.39 -4.52 -5.53
N GLU A 40 -11.02 -3.68 -6.35
CA GLU A 40 -12.47 -3.72 -6.59
C GLU A 40 -12.90 -5.06 -7.21
N LYS A 41 -12.15 -5.57 -8.20
CA LYS A 41 -12.40 -6.91 -8.75
C LYS A 41 -12.34 -7.99 -7.66
N CYS A 42 -11.39 -7.93 -6.73
CA CYS A 42 -11.29 -8.89 -5.62
C CYS A 42 -12.48 -8.79 -4.65
N ARG A 43 -12.96 -7.57 -4.35
CA ARG A 43 -14.13 -7.33 -3.47
C ARG A 43 -15.46 -7.77 -4.09
N ASN A 44 -15.54 -7.82 -5.42
CA ASN A 44 -16.75 -8.22 -6.14
C ASN A 44 -16.86 -9.73 -6.39
N LEU A 45 -15.88 -10.53 -5.93
CA LEU A 45 -15.92 -11.97 -6.03
C LEU A 45 -16.87 -12.58 -4.99
N ALA A 46 -17.47 -13.73 -5.31
CA ALA A 46 -18.31 -14.46 -4.37
C ALA A 46 -17.53 -15.07 -3.21
N LYS A 47 -16.22 -15.27 -3.38
CA LYS A 47 -15.29 -15.70 -2.35
C LYS A 47 -14.42 -14.53 -1.90
N ASP A 48 -14.07 -14.51 -0.61
CA ASP A 48 -13.12 -13.53 -0.09
C ASP A 48 -11.71 -13.81 -0.64
N VAL A 49 -11.21 -12.91 -1.48
CA VAL A 49 -9.81 -12.91 -1.94
C VAL A 49 -9.08 -11.83 -1.18
N ALA A 50 -8.03 -12.22 -0.45
CA ALA A 50 -7.17 -11.28 0.24
C ALA A 50 -6.34 -10.48 -0.77
N PHE A 51 -6.31 -9.17 -0.61
CA PHE A 51 -5.65 -8.27 -1.55
C PHE A 51 -4.54 -7.48 -0.86
N TYR A 52 -3.39 -7.40 -1.54
CA TYR A 52 -2.23 -6.65 -1.09
C TYR A 52 -1.66 -5.79 -2.23
N THR A 53 -1.20 -4.60 -1.88
CA THR A 53 -0.23 -3.88 -2.74
C THR A 53 1.11 -3.78 -2.05
N VAL A 54 2.19 -3.79 -2.83
CA VAL A 54 3.54 -3.59 -2.32
C VAL A 54 4.33 -2.72 -3.29
N ASP A 55 5.00 -1.70 -2.76
CA ASP A 55 5.93 -0.87 -3.53
C ASP A 55 7.19 -0.59 -2.75
N CYS A 56 8.32 -0.59 -3.46
CA CYS A 56 9.59 -0.09 -2.97
C CYS A 56 10.03 1.07 -3.87
N ARG A 57 10.36 2.22 -3.27
CA ARG A 57 10.85 3.40 -3.98
C ARG A 57 12.13 3.87 -3.32
N GLY A 58 13.27 3.63 -3.98
CA GLY A 58 14.57 3.80 -3.35
C GLY A 58 14.67 2.93 -2.10
N SER A 59 14.89 3.59 -0.96
CA SER A 59 15.02 2.95 0.35
C SER A 59 13.74 2.96 1.20
N CYS A 60 12.62 3.36 0.61
CA CYS A 60 11.31 3.40 1.26
C CYS A 60 10.43 2.27 0.75
N GLY A 61 9.50 1.79 1.57
CA GLY A 61 8.54 0.76 1.19
C GLY A 61 7.16 0.98 1.77
N GLU A 62 6.16 0.51 1.04
CA GLU A 62 4.74 0.54 1.40
C GLU A 62 4.13 -0.86 1.18
N ILE A 63 3.34 -1.32 2.14
CA ILE A 63 2.41 -2.45 1.95
C ILE A 63 1.02 -1.94 2.27
N PHE A 64 0.04 -2.23 1.40
CA PHE A 64 -1.38 -2.10 1.69
C PHE A 64 -2.02 -3.48 1.85
N VAL A 65 -3.04 -3.57 2.70
CA VAL A 65 -3.80 -4.80 2.96
C VAL A 65 -5.30 -4.51 2.90
N ASP A 66 -6.03 -5.31 2.14
CA ASP A 66 -7.50 -5.39 2.19
C ASP A 66 -7.94 -6.86 2.26
N LEU A 67 -8.44 -7.25 3.43
CA LEU A 67 -8.99 -8.58 3.68
C LEU A 67 -10.52 -8.59 3.77
N GLN A 68 -11.18 -7.47 3.42
CA GLN A 68 -12.63 -7.31 3.50
C GLN A 68 -13.14 -7.55 4.93
N ASN A 69 -14.03 -8.52 5.18
CA ASN A 69 -14.42 -8.94 6.52
C ASN A 69 -13.66 -10.21 6.91
N TYR A 70 -12.59 -10.05 7.68
CA TYR A 70 -11.64 -11.14 7.92
C TYR A 70 -11.71 -11.65 9.36
N LYS A 71 -11.87 -12.97 9.50
CA LYS A 71 -11.85 -13.67 10.78
C LYS A 71 -10.52 -14.36 10.99
N TYR A 72 -9.97 -14.24 12.19
CA TYR A 72 -8.69 -14.83 12.55
C TYR A 72 -8.69 -15.32 14.00
N THR A 73 -7.71 -16.16 14.32
CA THR A 73 -7.49 -16.64 15.68
C THR A 73 -6.19 -16.08 16.25
N LYS A 74 -6.19 -15.72 17.53
CA LYS A 74 -4.95 -15.38 18.27
C LYS A 74 -4.90 -16.06 19.63
N LYS A 75 -3.69 -16.37 20.09
CA LYS A 75 -3.47 -16.91 21.44
C LYS A 75 -3.42 -15.78 22.47
N LYS A 76 -4.16 -15.92 23.55
CA LYS A 76 -4.13 -15.01 24.71
C LYS A 76 -4.12 -15.85 25.99
N LEU A 77 -3.02 -15.81 26.74
CA LEU A 77 -2.86 -16.52 28.03
C LEU A 77 -3.35 -17.98 27.95
N ASP A 78 -2.86 -18.71 26.94
CA ASP A 78 -3.18 -20.12 26.61
C ASP A 78 -4.54 -20.44 25.98
N GLU A 79 -5.45 -19.47 25.86
CA GLU A 79 -6.71 -19.64 25.12
C GLU A 79 -6.57 -19.18 23.66
N THR A 80 -7.26 -19.88 22.74
CA THR A 80 -7.40 -19.43 21.34
C THR A 80 -8.69 -18.65 21.21
N VAL A 81 -8.57 -17.37 20.83
CA VAL A 81 -9.70 -16.44 20.70
C VAL A 81 -9.94 -16.17 19.22
N GLU A 82 -11.19 -16.28 18.79
CA GLU A 82 -11.64 -15.80 17.47
C GLU A 82 -11.85 -14.28 17.50
N CYS A 83 -11.40 -13.62 16.44
CA CYS A 83 -11.43 -12.17 16.28
C CYS A 83 -11.84 -11.85 14.84
N GLU A 84 -12.38 -10.64 14.64
CA GLU A 84 -12.84 -10.17 13.34
C GLU A 84 -12.35 -8.74 13.10
N LEU A 85 -11.95 -8.45 11.86
CA LEU A 85 -11.52 -7.13 11.40
C LEU A 85 -12.17 -6.82 10.05
N THR A 86 -12.65 -5.58 9.90
CA THR A 86 -13.13 -5.06 8.62
C THR A 86 -12.10 -4.12 7.99
N PHE A 87 -11.80 -4.31 6.71
CA PHE A 87 -10.84 -3.55 5.95
C PHE A 87 -11.51 -2.63 4.92
N PRO A 88 -11.03 -1.38 4.78
CA PRO A 88 -11.46 -0.49 3.71
C PRO A 88 -10.86 -0.95 2.38
N SER A 89 -11.49 -0.57 1.28
CA SER A 89 -10.89 -0.72 -0.04
C SER A 89 -9.65 0.16 -0.16
N PHE A 90 -8.79 -0.16 -1.13
CA PHE A 90 -7.64 0.67 -1.46
C PHE A 90 -8.08 2.10 -1.77
N GLU A 91 -9.16 2.27 -2.53
CA GLU A 91 -9.71 3.58 -2.86
C GLU A 91 -10.15 4.36 -1.62
N GLU A 92 -10.88 3.74 -0.70
CA GLU A 92 -11.30 4.40 0.54
C GLU A 92 -10.10 4.81 1.39
N ALA A 93 -9.09 3.94 1.52
CA ALA A 93 -7.93 4.17 2.37
C ALA A 93 -6.98 5.27 1.83
N VAL A 94 -6.85 5.41 0.51
CA VAL A 94 -6.05 6.49 -0.12
C VAL A 94 -6.85 7.79 -0.30
N SER A 95 -8.13 7.80 0.01
CA SER A 95 -9.02 8.97 -0.11
C SER A 95 -9.43 9.56 1.23
N VAL A 96 -8.87 9.06 2.34
CA VAL A 96 -9.10 9.63 3.68
C VAL A 96 -8.61 11.08 3.70
N PRO A 97 -9.43 12.05 4.14
CA PRO A 97 -9.01 13.45 4.26
C PRO A 97 -7.82 13.59 5.22
N TRP A 98 -6.85 14.44 4.90
CA TRP A 98 -5.63 14.53 5.72
C TRP A 98 -5.81 15.36 7.00
N LYS A 99 -6.75 16.32 7.02
CA LYS A 99 -7.00 17.19 8.18
C LYS A 99 -7.31 16.44 9.49
N PRO A 100 -8.21 15.44 9.52
CA PRO A 100 -8.53 14.72 10.75
C PRO A 100 -7.48 13.67 11.13
N MET A 101 -6.49 13.39 10.27
CA MET A 101 -5.45 12.40 10.57
C MET A 101 -4.59 12.83 11.76
N PRO A 102 -4.17 11.89 12.62
CA PRO A 102 -3.24 12.18 13.70
C PRO A 102 -1.94 12.80 13.16
N ARG A 103 -1.39 13.80 13.86
CA ARG A 103 -0.11 14.42 13.45
C ARG A 103 1.06 13.43 13.34
N ARG A 104 0.94 12.30 14.06
CA ARG A 104 1.92 11.20 14.09
C ARG A 104 1.84 10.26 12.89
N THR A 105 0.83 10.38 12.04
CA THR A 105 0.71 9.56 10.82
C THR A 105 1.98 9.67 9.99
N ALA A 106 2.45 8.53 9.51
CA ALA A 106 3.70 8.40 8.76
C ALA A 106 3.78 9.41 7.62
N LYS A 107 4.88 10.17 7.55
CA LYS A 107 5.07 11.17 6.48
C LYS A 107 5.16 10.52 5.10
N LEU A 108 5.64 9.27 5.08
CA LEU A 108 5.72 8.45 3.89
C LEU A 108 4.34 8.17 3.28
N TYR A 109 3.26 8.04 4.08
CA TYR A 109 1.89 7.95 3.53
C TYR A 109 1.61 9.11 2.58
N PHE A 110 1.75 10.35 3.07
CA PHE A 110 1.45 11.54 2.28
C PHE A 110 2.36 11.68 1.07
N ALA A 111 3.66 11.39 1.24
CA ALA A 111 4.62 11.45 0.14
C ALA A 111 4.28 10.45 -0.98
N MET A 112 3.89 9.22 -0.62
CA MET A 112 3.44 8.21 -1.59
C MET A 112 2.18 8.68 -2.33
N ARG A 113 1.20 9.27 -1.62
CA ARG A 113 -0.02 9.81 -2.25
C ARG A 113 0.28 10.95 -3.24
N VAL A 114 1.21 11.85 -2.91
CA VAL A 114 1.65 12.93 -3.81
C VAL A 114 2.26 12.34 -5.08
N ILE A 115 3.18 11.37 -4.95
CA ILE A 115 3.91 10.80 -6.09
C ILE A 115 3.00 9.96 -6.98
N GLU A 116 2.14 9.13 -6.40
CA GLU A 116 1.19 8.31 -7.17
C GLU A 116 0.23 9.19 -7.97
N LEU A 117 -0.26 10.29 -7.39
CA LEU A 117 -1.10 11.23 -8.12
C LEU A 117 -0.31 11.96 -9.21
N PHE A 118 0.92 12.38 -8.93
CA PHE A 118 1.79 13.00 -9.93
C PHE A 118 2.00 12.08 -11.14
N GLU A 119 2.32 10.82 -10.89
CA GLU A 119 2.53 9.82 -11.93
C GLU A 119 1.27 9.65 -12.79
N GLU A 120 0.11 9.55 -12.14
CA GLU A 120 -1.19 9.46 -12.80
C GLU A 120 -1.49 10.70 -13.66
N THR A 121 -1.28 11.91 -13.14
CA THR A 121 -1.61 13.16 -13.86
C THR A 121 -0.65 13.48 -15.00
N GLU A 122 0.62 13.09 -14.88
CA GLU A 122 1.65 13.36 -15.89
C GLU A 122 1.89 12.17 -16.83
N GLY A 123 1.12 11.09 -16.68
CA GLY A 123 1.27 9.89 -17.49
C GLY A 123 2.61 9.18 -17.30
N ARG A 124 3.23 9.31 -16.13
CA ARG A 124 4.42 8.54 -15.77
C ARG A 124 4.01 7.15 -15.32
N LYS A 125 4.80 6.13 -15.66
CA LYS A 125 4.62 4.81 -15.05
C LYS A 125 5.18 4.81 -13.62
N PRO A 126 4.72 3.89 -12.76
CA PRO A 126 5.24 3.73 -11.40
C PRO A 126 6.77 3.62 -11.41
N GLY A 127 7.43 4.51 -10.67
CA GLY A 127 8.89 4.51 -10.52
C GLY A 127 9.65 5.16 -11.69
N GLU A 128 8.98 5.79 -12.66
CA GLU A 128 9.61 6.50 -13.78
C GLU A 128 9.73 8.04 -13.55
N CYS A 129 9.49 8.51 -12.32
CA CYS A 129 9.75 9.90 -11.94
C CYS A 129 11.25 10.22 -11.97
N SER A 130 11.63 11.50 -11.94
CA SER A 130 13.04 11.90 -11.90
C SER A 130 13.22 13.19 -11.12
N LEU A 131 14.47 13.56 -10.83
CA LEU A 131 14.78 14.87 -10.26
C LEU A 131 14.26 16.05 -11.10
N SER A 132 14.12 15.88 -12.42
CA SER A 132 13.53 16.92 -13.29
C SER A 132 12.05 17.17 -13.02
N ASP A 133 11.37 16.20 -12.40
CA ASP A 133 9.97 16.28 -12.02
C ASP A 133 9.76 16.93 -10.65
N LEU A 134 10.81 17.02 -9.81
CA LEU A 134 10.73 17.52 -8.43
C LEU A 134 10.02 18.88 -8.30
N PRO A 135 10.29 19.91 -9.14
CA PRO A 135 9.57 21.18 -9.04
C PRO A 135 8.05 21.04 -9.21
N ARG A 136 7.60 20.15 -10.11
CA ARG A 136 6.17 19.88 -10.33
C ARG A 136 5.58 19.02 -9.22
N VAL A 137 6.35 18.05 -8.70
CA VAL A 137 5.96 17.25 -7.52
C VAL A 137 5.76 18.13 -6.29
N LEU A 138 6.66 19.08 -6.03
CA LEU A 138 6.53 20.04 -4.92
C LEU A 138 5.35 20.99 -5.10
N LYS A 139 5.04 21.38 -6.35
CA LYS A 139 3.83 22.13 -6.67
C LYS A 139 2.58 21.32 -6.33
N LEU A 140 2.50 20.05 -6.76
CA LEU A 140 1.37 19.17 -6.45
C LEU A 140 1.24 18.90 -4.95
N LYS A 141 2.36 18.70 -4.24
CA LYS A 141 2.40 18.60 -2.77
C LYS A 141 1.67 19.78 -2.13
N LYS A 142 1.98 21.00 -2.57
CA LYS A 142 1.36 22.22 -2.05
C LYS A 142 -0.15 22.24 -2.31
N GLU A 143 -0.58 21.96 -3.54
CA GLU A 143 -1.99 21.90 -3.92
C GLU A 143 -2.77 20.86 -3.08
N LEU A 144 -2.20 19.67 -2.87
CA LEU A 144 -2.80 18.63 -2.04
C LEU A 144 -2.87 19.01 -0.56
N CYS A 145 -1.83 19.63 -0.01
CA CYS A 145 -1.83 20.12 1.37
C CYS A 145 -2.87 21.23 1.58
N GLU A 146 -2.97 22.18 0.65
CA GLU A 146 -3.99 23.25 0.67
C GLU A 146 -5.40 22.68 0.57
N GLY A 147 -5.64 21.77 -0.40
CA GLY A 147 -6.93 21.11 -0.59
C GLY A 147 -7.37 20.27 0.62
N ASN A 148 -6.42 19.70 1.37
CA ASN A 148 -6.68 18.97 2.60
C ASN A 148 -6.57 19.83 3.88
N SER A 149 -6.36 21.14 3.78
CA SER A 149 -6.20 22.03 4.93
C SER A 149 -5.11 21.58 5.93
N VAL A 150 -3.97 21.09 5.43
CA VAL A 150 -2.79 20.72 6.24
C VAL A 150 -1.59 21.57 5.84
N SER A 151 -0.63 21.72 6.75
CA SER A 151 0.60 22.47 6.47
C SER A 151 1.47 21.72 5.46
N GLU A 152 2.05 22.42 4.49
CA GLU A 152 3.02 21.84 3.54
C GLU A 152 4.27 21.27 4.23
N ASN A 153 4.62 21.80 5.40
CA ASN A 153 5.74 21.31 6.23
C ASN A 153 5.47 19.93 6.85
N HIS A 154 4.23 19.42 6.72
CA HIS A 154 3.90 18.09 7.16
C HIS A 154 4.60 17.02 6.32
N ILE A 155 4.94 17.32 5.06
CA ILE A 155 5.61 16.43 4.12
C ILE A 155 6.99 17.03 3.84
N PRO A 156 8.09 16.45 4.35
CA PRO A 156 9.43 16.97 4.12
C PRO A 156 9.80 16.92 2.63
N ASP A 157 10.33 18.01 2.09
CA ASP A 157 10.75 18.07 0.67
C ASP A 157 11.85 17.07 0.36
N ILE A 158 12.77 16.87 1.30
CA ILE A 158 13.85 15.88 1.20
C ILE A 158 13.31 14.45 1.00
N LEU A 159 12.15 14.14 1.58
CA LEU A 159 11.54 12.82 1.40
C LEU A 159 11.03 12.66 -0.04
N LEU A 160 10.37 13.67 -0.58
CA LEU A 160 9.92 13.66 -1.98
C LEU A 160 11.11 13.63 -2.94
N GLU A 161 12.15 14.42 -2.67
CA GLU A 161 13.40 14.40 -3.44
C GLU A 161 14.01 13.00 -3.46
N ARG A 162 14.15 12.33 -2.31
CA ARG A 162 14.67 10.95 -2.24
C ARG A 162 13.83 9.97 -3.07
N LEU A 163 12.50 10.08 -2.99
CA LEU A 163 11.57 9.19 -3.69
C LEU A 163 11.54 9.40 -5.21
N VAL A 164 11.84 10.60 -5.72
CA VAL A 164 11.94 10.88 -7.18
C VAL A 164 13.36 10.77 -7.73
N SER A 165 14.38 10.83 -6.86
CA SER A 165 15.79 10.73 -7.27
C SER A 165 16.22 9.30 -7.56
N ASN A 166 15.59 8.33 -6.89
CA ASN A 166 16.04 6.95 -6.90
C ASN A 166 14.97 6.01 -7.46
N ASN A 167 15.02 5.82 -8.78
CA ASN A 167 14.15 4.87 -9.49
C ASN A 167 14.62 3.41 -9.36
N THR A 168 15.73 3.19 -8.66
CA THR A 168 16.20 1.85 -8.36
C THR A 168 15.71 1.44 -6.99
N GLU A 169 15.35 0.17 -6.87
CA GLU A 169 15.06 -0.42 -5.59
C GLU A 169 16.32 -0.61 -4.77
N PHE A 170 16.22 -0.37 -3.47
CA PHE A 170 17.28 -0.67 -2.53
C PHE A 170 17.10 -2.12 -2.00
N PRO A 171 17.95 -3.09 -2.39
CA PRO A 171 17.71 -4.50 -2.07
C PRO A 171 17.51 -4.81 -0.58
N PRO A 172 18.21 -4.16 0.38
CA PRO A 172 17.92 -4.34 1.80
C PRO A 172 16.51 -3.92 2.21
N ALA A 173 15.97 -2.83 1.65
CA ALA A 173 14.59 -2.42 1.89
C ALA A 173 13.60 -3.45 1.30
N CYS A 174 13.86 -3.94 0.09
CA CYS A 174 13.02 -4.99 -0.52
C CYS A 174 13.02 -6.28 0.30
N ALA A 175 14.15 -6.66 0.89
CA ALA A 175 14.22 -7.85 1.75
C ALA A 175 13.38 -7.68 3.03
N ILE A 176 13.39 -6.49 3.64
CA ILE A 176 12.56 -6.17 4.81
C ILE A 176 11.08 -6.20 4.44
N ILE A 177 10.69 -5.48 3.38
CA ILE A 177 9.31 -5.41 2.91
C ILE A 177 8.80 -6.79 2.49
N GLY A 178 9.56 -7.53 1.70
CA GLY A 178 9.20 -8.88 1.27
C GLY A 178 9.09 -9.87 2.42
N GLY A 179 9.96 -9.75 3.44
CA GLY A 179 9.88 -10.55 4.66
C GLY A 179 8.59 -10.30 5.45
N ILE A 180 8.21 -9.04 5.62
CA ILE A 180 6.97 -8.65 6.31
C ILE A 180 5.76 -9.10 5.51
N LEU A 181 5.73 -8.81 4.21
CA LEU A 181 4.64 -9.21 3.32
C LEU A 181 4.45 -10.74 3.30
N GLY A 182 5.55 -11.50 3.21
CA GLY A 182 5.49 -12.97 3.25
C GLY A 182 4.89 -13.50 4.55
N GLN A 183 5.21 -12.87 5.69
CA GLN A 183 4.59 -13.22 6.97
C GLN A 183 3.10 -12.90 7.00
N GLU A 184 2.69 -11.75 6.46
CA GLU A 184 1.27 -11.37 6.39
C GLU A 184 0.46 -12.33 5.51
N VAL A 185 0.99 -12.72 4.35
CA VAL A 185 0.37 -13.72 3.48
C VAL A 185 0.20 -15.06 4.22
N ILE A 186 1.20 -15.50 4.99
CA ILE A 186 1.11 -16.73 5.80
C ILE A 186 0.04 -16.61 6.90
N LYS A 187 -0.07 -15.46 7.58
CA LYS A 187 -1.12 -15.25 8.60
C LYS A 187 -2.51 -15.36 8.00
N VAL A 188 -2.71 -14.81 6.81
CA VAL A 188 -3.99 -14.85 6.11
C VAL A 188 -4.36 -16.26 5.66
N ILE A 189 -3.43 -16.97 5.02
CA ILE A 189 -3.68 -18.35 4.58
C ILE A 189 -3.93 -19.28 5.78
N SER A 190 -3.25 -19.05 6.91
CA SER A 190 -3.36 -19.91 8.08
C SER A 190 -4.52 -19.58 9.03
N GLY A 191 -5.18 -18.42 8.89
CA GLY A 191 -6.20 -17.95 9.82
C GLY A 191 -5.66 -17.63 11.23
N LYS A 192 -4.34 -17.47 11.38
CA LYS A 192 -3.66 -17.39 12.68
C LYS A 192 -2.80 -16.14 12.79
N GLY A 193 -2.94 -15.47 13.93
CA GLY A 193 -2.26 -14.22 14.23
C GLY A 193 -3.03 -13.02 13.69
N GLU A 194 -2.83 -11.89 14.36
CA GLU A 194 -3.45 -10.63 13.94
C GLU A 194 -2.77 -10.12 12.66
N PRO A 195 -3.56 -9.91 11.58
CA PRO A 195 -3.03 -9.34 10.35
C PRO A 195 -2.75 -7.85 10.53
N LEU A 196 -1.85 -7.35 9.70
CA LEU A 196 -1.56 -5.94 9.56
C LEU A 196 -2.79 -5.20 9.04
N LYS A 197 -3.14 -4.08 9.69
CA LYS A 197 -4.28 -3.24 9.31
C LYS A 197 -3.89 -1.76 9.29
N ASN A 198 -3.95 -1.07 8.16
CA ASN A 198 -4.06 -1.60 6.79
C ASN A 198 -2.91 -1.12 5.88
N PHE A 199 -2.02 -0.28 6.40
CA PHE A 199 -0.76 0.05 5.75
C PHE A 199 0.44 -0.26 6.63
N PHE A 200 1.51 -0.69 5.98
CA PHE A 200 2.87 -0.71 6.52
C PHE A 200 3.73 0.30 5.77
N TYR A 201 4.53 1.05 6.49
CA TYR A 201 5.53 1.96 5.93
C TYR A 201 6.90 1.65 6.49
N PHE A 202 7.91 1.64 5.63
CA PHE A 202 9.31 1.53 6.03
C PHE A 202 10.15 2.61 5.37
N ASP A 203 11.07 3.22 6.12
CA ASP A 203 12.11 4.08 5.58
C ASP A 203 13.47 3.68 6.14
N ALA A 204 14.42 3.32 5.27
CA ALA A 204 15.76 2.96 5.70
C ALA A 204 16.59 4.14 6.25
N GLU A 205 16.19 5.40 6.00
CA GLU A 205 16.91 6.57 6.52
C GLU A 205 16.82 6.65 8.05
N ASP A 206 15.66 6.33 8.64
CA ASP A 206 15.47 6.29 10.08
C ASP A 206 15.30 4.87 10.65
N GLY A 207 15.22 3.87 9.76
CA GLY A 207 15.10 2.45 10.09
C GLY A 207 13.75 2.04 10.68
N LYS A 208 12.72 2.90 10.60
CA LYS A 208 11.43 2.63 11.24
C LYS A 208 10.46 1.92 10.31
N GLY A 209 9.79 0.91 10.87
CA GLY A 209 8.58 0.31 10.31
C GLY A 209 7.36 0.78 11.10
N VAL A 210 6.35 1.36 10.45
CA VAL A 210 5.15 1.90 11.09
C VAL A 210 3.90 1.27 10.45
N ILE A 211 2.95 0.87 11.29
CA ILE A 211 1.63 0.41 10.86
C ILE A 211 0.66 1.58 11.01
N GLU A 212 -0.09 1.87 9.95
CA GLU A 212 -1.15 2.88 9.95
C GLU A 212 -2.49 2.22 9.62
N ASP A 213 -3.48 2.43 10.49
CA ASP A 213 -4.87 2.03 10.24
C ASP A 213 -5.65 3.22 9.67
N LEU A 214 -5.86 3.18 8.36
CA LEU A 214 -6.59 4.19 7.59
C LEU A 214 -8.01 3.72 7.22
N SER A 215 -8.61 2.89 8.07
CA SER A 215 -9.99 2.39 7.89
C SER A 215 -11.08 3.33 8.39
N HIS A 216 -10.73 4.32 9.22
CA HIS A 216 -11.69 5.23 9.79
C HIS A 216 -11.80 6.54 8.99
N LYS A 217 -13.04 6.94 8.68
CA LYS A 217 -13.39 8.35 8.52
C LYS A 217 -13.19 9.01 9.89
N LEU A 218 -11.98 9.51 10.14
CA LEU A 218 -11.70 10.33 11.32
C LEU A 218 -12.50 11.64 11.27
#